data_AF-A0A2M9YTQ6-F1
#
_entry.id   AF-A0A2M9YTQ6-F1
#
_cell.length_a   1.000
_cell.length_b   1.000
_cell.length_c   1.000
_cell.angle_alpha   90.00
_cell.angle_beta   90.00
_cell.angle_gamma   90.00
#
_symmetry.space_group_name_H-M   'P 1'
#
loop_
_entity.id
_entity.type
_entity.pdbx_description
1 polymer ?
#
loop_
_entity_poly.entity_id
_entity_poly.type
_entity_poly.pdbx_seq_one_letter_code
_entity_poly.pdbx_strand_id
1 'polypeptide(L)'
;MTHTAVPISFWIAFGNKFIPGRLLLVGILFSILPDADVIAFKFGIPYEDDLGHRGFSHSILFGFFLSLFACVLVRWFRARIGVVLLFLCVSIVSHGVLDAMTSGGLGVGFLIPYSSERFFFDFRPIRVSPIGIKNFLTERGLSVLKSEWITVWVPLLSISVSFFLLRTLASRVRNGKKEAEN
;
A
#
# COMPACT_ATOMS: atom_id res chain seq x y z
N MET A 1 7.92 -5.08 -3.23
CA MET A 1 8.14 -3.84 -4.03
C MET A 1 6.82 -3.24 -4.52
N THR A 2 5.90 -4.05 -5.05
CA THR A 2 4.65 -3.55 -5.65
C THR A 2 3.67 -2.90 -4.68
N HIS A 3 3.79 -3.13 -3.38
CA HIS A 3 3.00 -2.40 -2.37
C HIS A 3 3.26 -0.89 -2.36
N THR A 4 4.38 -0.39 -2.89
CA THR A 4 4.60 1.06 -3.05
C THR A 4 3.72 1.68 -4.12
N ALA A 5 3.13 0.88 -5.03
CA ALA A 5 2.26 1.37 -6.09
C ALA A 5 1.08 2.16 -5.52
N VAL A 6 0.48 1.67 -4.43
CA VAL A 6 -0.70 2.29 -3.81
C VAL A 6 -0.42 3.73 -3.35
N PRO A 7 0.52 4.01 -2.41
CA PRO A 7 0.78 5.38 -1.97
C PRO A 7 1.26 6.30 -3.12
N ILE A 8 2.03 5.77 -4.08
CA ILE A 8 2.49 6.53 -5.26
C ILE A 8 1.30 6.94 -6.14
N SER A 9 0.39 6.00 -6.43
CA SER A 9 -0.81 6.24 -7.24
C SER A 9 -1.72 7.28 -6.60
N PHE A 10 -1.97 7.18 -5.29
CA PHE A 10 -2.71 8.21 -4.55
C PHE A 10 -2.02 9.58 -4.67
N TRP A 11 -0.70 9.65 -4.53
CA TRP A 11 0.00 10.92 -4.67
C TRP A 11 -0.05 11.49 -6.10
N ILE A 12 0.03 10.66 -7.14
CA ILE A 12 -0.18 11.11 -8.52
C ILE A 12 -1.59 11.69 -8.70
N ALA A 13 -2.61 11.00 -8.17
CA ALA A 13 -4.00 11.42 -8.29
C ALA A 13 -4.30 12.75 -7.57
N PHE A 14 -3.87 12.89 -6.31
CA PHE A 14 -4.23 14.02 -5.44
C PHE A 14 -3.18 15.13 -5.40
N GLY A 15 -1.91 14.81 -5.67
CA GLY A 15 -0.78 15.72 -5.71
C GLY A 15 -0.32 16.26 -4.35
N ASN A 16 0.81 16.99 -4.39
CA ASN A 16 1.50 17.51 -3.21
C ASN A 16 0.69 18.46 -2.33
N LYS A 17 -0.37 19.09 -2.88
CA LYS A 17 -1.26 19.97 -2.12
C LYS A 17 -2.07 19.21 -1.07
N PHE A 18 -2.48 17.98 -1.38
CA PHE A 18 -3.29 17.14 -0.48
C PHE A 18 -2.43 16.15 0.28
N ILE A 19 -1.44 15.55 -0.38
CA ILE A 19 -0.52 14.57 0.20
C ILE A 19 0.88 15.15 0.08
N PRO A 20 1.38 15.88 1.10
CA PRO A 20 2.72 16.45 1.08
C PRO A 20 3.79 15.37 0.87
N GLY A 21 4.91 15.69 0.22
CA GLY A 21 5.96 14.72 -0.08
C GLY A 21 6.49 13.94 1.13
N ARG A 22 6.56 14.56 2.32
CA ARG A 22 6.92 13.86 3.56
C ARG A 22 5.92 12.78 3.95
N LEU A 23 4.62 13.07 3.77
CA LEU A 23 3.56 12.10 4.02
C LEU A 23 3.62 10.96 3.01
N LEU A 24 3.88 11.25 1.73
CA LEU A 24 4.11 10.21 0.70
C LEU A 24 5.26 9.28 1.10
N LEU A 25 6.42 9.83 1.49
CA LEU A 25 7.57 9.01 1.86
C LEU A 25 7.24 8.07 3.02
N VAL A 26 6.53 8.55 4.05
CA VAL A 26 6.07 7.68 5.14
C VAL A 26 5.03 6.68 4.67
N GLY A 27 4.12 7.04 3.76
CA GLY A 27 3.17 6.10 3.15
C GLY A 27 3.85 4.97 2.38
N ILE A 28 4.91 5.27 1.62
CA ILE A 28 5.74 4.27 0.94
C ILE A 28 6.41 3.35 1.96
N LEU A 29 6.96 3.90 3.04
CA LEU A 29 7.54 3.08 4.12
C LEU A 29 6.48 2.19 4.78
N PHE A 30 5.31 2.74 5.07
CA PHE A 30 4.20 2.02 5.68
C PHE A 30 3.69 0.88 4.79
N SER A 31 3.71 1.05 3.47
CA SER A 31 3.26 0.00 2.56
C SER A 31 4.26 -1.14 2.39
N ILE A 32 5.52 -1.00 2.82
CA ILE A 32 6.51 -2.11 2.81
C ILE A 32 6.84 -2.62 4.22
N LEU A 33 6.46 -1.89 5.26
CA LEU A 33 6.78 -2.20 6.64
C LEU A 33 6.29 -3.59 7.10
N PRO A 34 5.09 -4.09 6.69
CA PRO A 34 4.61 -5.40 7.14
C PRO A 34 5.61 -6.54 6.89
N ASP A 35 6.25 -6.56 5.71
CA ASP A 35 7.27 -7.56 5.32
C ASP A 35 8.55 -7.54 6.19
N ALA A 36 8.74 -6.53 7.04
CA ALA A 36 9.85 -6.54 7.98
C ALA A 36 9.73 -7.71 8.99
N ASP A 37 8.54 -8.29 9.12
CA ASP A 37 8.26 -9.50 9.91
C ASP A 37 9.07 -10.74 9.48
N VAL A 38 9.64 -10.77 8.27
CA VAL A 38 10.55 -11.84 7.82
C VAL A 38 11.78 -11.96 8.75
N ILE A 39 12.10 -10.91 9.51
CA ILE A 39 13.15 -10.98 10.55
C ILE A 39 12.78 -11.95 11.69
N ALA A 40 11.49 -12.20 11.94
CA ALA A 40 10.98 -13.12 12.94
C ALA A 40 11.51 -14.56 12.73
N PHE A 41 11.76 -14.94 11.47
CA PHE A 41 12.39 -16.23 11.15
C PHE A 41 13.78 -16.39 11.76
N LYS A 42 14.55 -15.29 11.92
CA LYS A 42 15.86 -15.34 12.58
C LYS A 42 15.75 -15.60 14.09
N PHE A 43 14.59 -15.33 14.66
CA PHE A 43 14.27 -15.59 16.07
C PHE A 43 13.56 -16.94 16.26
N GLY A 44 13.41 -17.74 15.20
CA GLY A 44 12.78 -19.06 15.27
C GLY A 44 11.25 -19.06 15.25
N ILE A 45 10.61 -17.92 14.98
CA ILE A 45 9.15 -17.84 14.84
C ILE A 45 8.75 -18.48 13.49
N PRO A 46 7.89 -19.51 13.47
CA PRO A 46 7.44 -20.15 12.23
C PRO A 46 6.60 -19.22 11.33
N TYR A 47 6.52 -19.53 10.04
CA TYR A 47 5.69 -18.77 9.08
C TYR A 47 4.19 -18.82 9.44
N GLU A 48 3.71 -19.97 9.91
CA GLU A 48 2.29 -20.18 10.25
C GLU A 48 1.84 -19.43 11.52
N ASP A 49 2.79 -18.97 12.35
CA ASP A 49 2.49 -18.28 13.61
C ASP A 49 1.78 -16.93 13.35
N ASP A 50 0.99 -16.45 14.31
CA ASP A 50 0.38 -15.13 14.27
C ASP A 50 1.39 -14.00 14.32
N LEU A 51 2.60 -14.24 14.84
CA LEU A 51 3.74 -13.32 14.74
C LEU A 51 4.66 -13.65 13.55
N GLY A 52 4.34 -14.69 12.79
CA GLY A 52 5.03 -15.07 11.55
C GLY A 52 4.73 -14.12 10.39
N HIS A 53 5.34 -14.40 9.25
CA HIS A 53 5.13 -13.62 8.04
C HIS A 53 3.66 -13.69 7.59
N ARG A 54 3.10 -12.58 7.10
CA ARG A 54 1.66 -12.41 6.78
C ARG A 54 0.71 -12.54 7.98
N GLY A 55 1.26 -12.52 9.19
CA GLY A 55 0.53 -12.52 10.46
C GLY A 55 0.13 -11.11 10.92
N PHE A 56 0.37 -10.80 12.20
CA PHE A 56 -0.10 -9.60 12.89
C PHE A 56 0.29 -8.29 12.20
N SER A 57 1.49 -8.21 11.63
CA SER A 57 2.01 -7.09 10.84
C SER A 57 1.13 -6.72 9.64
N HIS A 58 0.35 -7.67 9.12
CA HIS A 58 -0.54 -7.51 7.97
C HIS A 58 -2.01 -7.31 8.39
N SER A 59 -2.30 -7.33 9.69
CA SER A 59 -3.66 -7.14 10.19
C SER A 59 -4.17 -5.72 10.00
N ILE A 60 -5.49 -5.59 9.87
CA ILE A 60 -6.15 -4.27 9.79
C ILE A 60 -5.91 -3.48 11.08
N LEU A 61 -5.90 -4.19 12.22
CA LEU A 61 -5.68 -3.62 13.54
C LEU A 61 -4.30 -2.96 13.65
N PHE A 62 -3.25 -3.68 13.26
CA PHE A 62 -1.87 -3.17 13.25
C PHE A 62 -1.76 -1.93 12.36
N GLY A 63 -2.29 -2.02 11.13
CA GLY A 63 -2.27 -0.92 10.18
C GLY A 63 -2.97 0.34 10.70
N PHE A 64 -4.14 0.18 11.31
CA PHE A 64 -4.90 1.29 11.91
C PHE A 64 -4.16 1.93 13.08
N PHE A 65 -3.68 1.14 14.05
CA PHE A 65 -3.01 1.68 15.23
C PHE A 65 -1.68 2.36 14.90
N LEU A 66 -0.90 1.79 13.98
CA LEU A 66 0.34 2.43 13.56
C LEU A 66 0.09 3.76 12.85
N SER A 67 -0.97 3.83 12.03
CA SER A 67 -1.39 5.07 11.36
C SER A 67 -1.93 6.10 12.34
N LEU A 68 -2.65 5.66 13.37
CA LEU A 68 -3.11 6.50 14.48
C LEU A 68 -1.92 7.05 15.27
N PHE A 69 -0.92 6.22 15.57
CA PHE A 69 0.29 6.65 16.25
C PHE A 69 1.06 7.69 15.43
N ALA A 70 1.18 7.50 14.11
CA ALA A 70 1.80 8.46 13.21
C ALA A 70 1.10 9.84 13.19
N CYS A 71 -0.18 9.92 13.57
CA CYS A 71 -0.89 11.20 13.66
C CYS A 71 -0.31 12.16 14.73
N VAL A 72 0.47 11.67 15.69
CA VAL A 72 1.24 12.54 16.61
C VAL A 72 2.17 13.49 15.84
N LEU A 73 2.64 13.06 14.67
CA LEU A 73 3.52 13.83 13.79
C LEU A 73 2.74 14.67 12.74
N VAL A 74 1.43 14.88 12.89
CA VAL A 74 0.58 15.60 11.92
C VAL A 74 1.13 16.98 11.53
N ARG A 75 1.69 17.73 12.49
CA ARG A 75 2.30 19.05 12.23
C ARG A 75 3.54 18.94 11.35
N TRP A 76 4.33 17.89 11.49
CA TRP A 76 5.53 17.65 10.67
C TRP A 76 5.17 17.30 9.22
N PHE A 77 4.05 16.58 9.03
CA PHE A 77 3.51 16.25 7.72
C PHE A 77 2.93 17.45 6.96
N ARG A 78 2.48 18.49 7.67
CA ARG A 78 1.78 19.66 7.09
C ARG A 78 0.50 19.28 6.35
N ALA A 79 -0.24 18.31 6.88
CA ALA A 79 -1.52 17.83 6.35
C ALA A 79 -2.59 17.82 7.47
N ARG A 80 -3.87 17.67 7.10
CA ARG A 80 -4.96 17.49 8.07
C ARG A 80 -4.83 16.11 8.72
N ILE A 81 -5.18 16.00 10.01
CA ILE A 81 -5.06 14.72 10.76
C ILE A 81 -5.83 13.57 10.08
N GLY A 82 -7.04 13.83 9.57
CA GLY A 82 -7.82 12.82 8.86
C GLY A 82 -7.17 12.36 7.55
N VAL A 83 -6.43 13.25 6.86
CA VAL A 83 -5.67 12.87 5.65
C VAL A 83 -4.47 12.01 6.03
N VAL A 84 -3.74 12.36 7.10
CA VAL A 84 -2.61 11.56 7.60
C VAL A 84 -3.09 10.16 7.99
N LEU A 85 -4.12 10.08 8.84
CA LEU A 85 -4.68 8.81 9.30
C LEU A 85 -5.13 7.93 8.14
N LEU A 86 -5.99 8.47 7.27
CA LEU A 86 -6.58 7.69 6.17
C LEU A 86 -5.52 7.26 5.16
N PHE A 87 -4.65 8.19 4.74
CA PHE A 87 -3.64 7.88 3.73
C PHE A 87 -2.65 6.82 4.23
N LEU A 88 -2.17 6.94 5.47
CA LEU A 88 -1.24 5.95 6.03
C LEU A 88 -1.93 4.60 6.29
N CYS A 89 -3.18 4.61 6.76
CA CYS A 89 -3.96 3.39 7.00
C CYS A 89 -4.19 2.63 5.69
N VAL A 90 -4.63 3.33 4.63
CA VAL A 90 -4.77 2.73 3.30
C VAL A 90 -3.42 2.21 2.79
N SER A 91 -2.34 2.98 2.96
CA SER A 91 -1.01 2.57 2.49
C SER A 91 -0.56 1.25 3.13
N ILE A 92 -0.68 1.11 4.45
CA ILE A 92 -0.25 -0.11 5.16
C ILE A 92 -1.23 -1.28 4.95
N VAL A 93 -2.54 -1.06 5.07
CA VAL A 93 -3.53 -2.14 4.93
C VAL A 93 -3.57 -2.68 3.50
N SER A 94 -3.31 -1.83 2.50
CA SER A 94 -3.22 -2.28 1.10
C SER A 94 -2.12 -3.32 0.87
N HIS A 95 -1.12 -3.39 1.74
CA HIS A 95 -0.10 -4.42 1.70
C HIS A 95 -0.74 -5.81 1.81
N GLY A 96 -1.45 -6.06 2.91
CA GLY A 96 -2.14 -7.34 3.15
C GLY A 96 -3.20 -7.63 2.09
N VAL A 97 -3.91 -6.61 1.59
CA VAL A 97 -4.87 -6.77 0.49
C VAL A 97 -4.19 -7.30 -0.78
N LEU A 98 -3.06 -6.72 -1.18
CA LEU A 98 -2.30 -7.19 -2.34
C LEU A 98 -1.72 -8.59 -2.10
N ASP A 99 -1.30 -8.90 -0.88
CA ASP A 99 -0.80 -10.22 -0.51
C ASP A 99 -1.88 -11.31 -0.57
N ALA A 100 -3.10 -11.01 -0.15
CA ALA A 100 -4.26 -11.90 -0.31
C ALA A 100 -4.66 -12.14 -1.77
N MET A 101 -4.19 -11.29 -2.70
CA MET A 101 -4.33 -11.44 -4.15
C MET A 101 -3.16 -12.20 -4.80
N THR A 102 -2.19 -12.67 -4.02
CA THR A 102 -1.07 -13.47 -4.55
C THR A 102 -1.45 -14.93 -4.76
N SER A 103 -0.88 -15.55 -5.79
CA SER A 103 -1.20 -16.92 -6.22
C SER A 103 -0.55 -18.03 -5.36
N GLY A 104 -0.01 -17.71 -4.18
CA GLY A 104 0.66 -18.67 -3.32
C GLY A 104 1.20 -18.06 -2.02
N GLY A 105 1.94 -18.86 -1.25
CA GLY A 105 2.33 -18.53 0.12
C GLY A 105 1.23 -18.89 1.12
N LEU A 106 1.31 -18.34 2.33
CA LEU A 106 0.23 -18.40 3.31
C LEU A 106 -0.75 -17.26 3.06
N GLY A 107 -2.02 -17.44 3.46
CA GLY A 107 -3.00 -16.35 3.42
C GLY A 107 -2.62 -15.22 4.39
N VAL A 108 -3.41 -14.16 4.41
CA VAL A 108 -3.16 -12.98 5.25
C VAL A 108 -4.02 -12.99 6.50
N GLY A 109 -3.41 -12.76 7.66
CA GLY A 109 -4.10 -12.68 8.94
C GLY A 109 -4.77 -11.33 9.21
N PHE A 110 -5.77 -10.95 8.42
CA PHE A 110 -6.42 -9.63 8.54
C PHE A 110 -7.01 -9.34 9.91
N LEU A 111 -7.48 -10.39 10.61
CA LEU A 111 -8.23 -10.30 11.86
C LEU A 111 -7.40 -10.63 13.11
N ILE A 112 -6.09 -10.87 12.98
CA ILE A 112 -5.21 -11.08 14.14
C ILE A 112 -5.20 -9.80 14.99
N PRO A 113 -5.28 -9.90 16.33
CA PRO A 113 -5.18 -11.11 17.17
C PRO A 113 -6.54 -11.73 17.57
N TYR A 114 -7.64 -11.31 16.95
CA TYR A 114 -8.97 -11.83 17.27
C TYR A 114 -9.24 -13.20 16.63
N SER A 115 -8.63 -13.46 15.47
CA SER A 115 -8.68 -14.75 14.79
C SER A 115 -7.34 -15.02 14.09
N SER A 116 -6.86 -16.25 14.16
CA SER A 116 -5.67 -16.73 13.46
C SER A 116 -5.96 -17.18 12.02
N GLU A 117 -7.20 -17.02 11.54
CA GLU A 117 -7.58 -17.37 10.16
C GLU A 117 -6.76 -16.59 9.12
N ARG A 118 -6.33 -17.30 8.06
CA ARG A 118 -5.49 -16.77 6.98
C ARG A 118 -6.33 -16.68 5.70
N PHE A 119 -6.48 -15.47 5.19
CA PHE A 119 -7.39 -15.18 4.08
C PHE A 119 -6.64 -15.05 2.75
N PHE A 120 -7.19 -15.66 1.71
CA PHE A 120 -6.91 -15.37 0.32
C PHE A 120 -8.18 -14.85 -0.34
N PHE A 121 -8.04 -14.05 -1.40
CA PHE A 121 -9.16 -13.81 -2.31
C PHE A 121 -9.27 -14.91 -3.35
N ASP A 122 -10.46 -15.08 -3.92
CA ASP A 122 -10.67 -16.07 -4.98
C ASP A 122 -9.90 -15.68 -6.25
N PHE A 123 -9.91 -14.38 -6.57
CA PHE A 123 -9.17 -13.82 -7.69
C PHE A 123 -7.74 -13.44 -7.28
N ARG A 124 -6.75 -14.21 -7.73
CA ARG A 124 -5.33 -14.07 -7.37
C ARG A 124 -4.43 -13.87 -8.58
N PRO A 125 -4.47 -12.70 -9.23
CA PRO A 125 -3.75 -12.46 -10.48
C PRO A 125 -2.25 -12.19 -10.27
N ILE A 126 -1.83 -11.89 -9.03
CA ILE A 126 -0.45 -11.53 -8.70
C ILE A 126 0.34 -12.82 -8.45
N ARG A 127 1.45 -13.04 -9.14
CA ARG A 127 2.29 -14.22 -8.85
C ARG A 127 3.01 -14.01 -7.53
N VAL A 128 3.02 -15.06 -6.69
CA VAL A 128 3.76 -15.01 -5.42
C VAL A 128 5.27 -14.85 -5.64
N SER A 129 5.85 -13.87 -4.98
CA SER A 129 7.30 -13.65 -4.98
C SER A 129 8.00 -14.69 -4.10
N PRO A 130 9.14 -15.25 -4.51
CA PRO A 130 9.92 -16.10 -3.64
C PRO A 130 10.49 -15.31 -2.45
N ILE A 131 10.49 -15.92 -1.27
CA ILE A 131 11.15 -15.36 -0.09
C ILE A 131 12.67 -15.37 -0.35
N GLY A 132 13.30 -14.19 -0.26
CA GLY A 132 14.75 -14.01 -0.40
C GLY A 132 15.23 -13.60 -1.79
N ILE A 133 16.24 -12.72 -1.81
CA ILE A 133 16.74 -12.04 -3.01
C ILE A 133 17.34 -13.01 -4.05
N LYS A 134 17.98 -14.11 -3.61
CA LYS A 134 18.64 -15.06 -4.52
C LYS A 134 17.68 -15.71 -5.51
N ASN A 135 16.46 -16.04 -5.06
CA ASN A 135 15.43 -16.65 -5.91
C ASN A 135 14.69 -15.60 -6.76
N PHE A 136 14.72 -14.33 -6.34
CA PHE A 136 14.10 -13.22 -7.04
C PHE A 136 14.88 -12.81 -8.30
N LEU A 137 16.20 -12.99 -8.34
CA LEU A 137 17.03 -12.64 -9.51
C LEU A 137 17.02 -13.72 -10.63
N THR A 138 15.96 -14.51 -10.72
CA THR A 138 15.79 -15.60 -11.69
C THR A 138 14.65 -15.29 -12.68
N GLU A 139 14.46 -16.12 -13.70
CA GLU A 139 13.31 -16.01 -14.62
C GLU A 139 11.95 -15.97 -13.89
N ARG A 140 11.86 -16.65 -12.75
CA ARG A 140 10.67 -16.61 -11.89
C ARG A 140 10.39 -15.20 -11.39
N GLY A 141 11.40 -14.46 -10.95
CA GLY A 141 11.24 -13.09 -10.48
C GLY A 141 10.85 -12.11 -11.58
N LEU A 142 11.38 -12.28 -12.80
CA LEU A 142 10.90 -11.53 -13.97
C LEU A 142 9.41 -11.76 -14.23
N SER A 143 8.95 -13.01 -14.09
CA SER A 143 7.52 -13.34 -14.26
C SER A 143 6.64 -12.72 -13.16
N VAL A 144 7.16 -12.62 -11.93
CA VAL A 144 6.50 -11.94 -10.81
C VAL A 144 6.38 -10.45 -11.11
N LEU A 145 7.50 -9.78 -11.44
CA LEU A 145 7.52 -8.37 -11.81
C LEU A 145 6.56 -8.05 -12.96
N LYS A 146 6.51 -8.91 -13.99
CA LYS A 146 5.56 -8.75 -15.10
C LYS A 146 4.10 -8.86 -14.62
N SER A 147 3.79 -9.83 -13.77
CA SER A 147 2.44 -9.99 -13.22
C SER A 147 2.03 -8.79 -12.38
N GLU A 148 2.90 -8.33 -11.47
CA GLU A 148 2.69 -7.17 -10.63
C GLU A 148 2.51 -5.88 -11.46
N TRP A 149 3.32 -5.72 -12.51
CA TRP A 149 3.23 -4.57 -13.41
C TRP A 149 1.87 -4.50 -14.10
N ILE A 150 1.42 -5.61 -14.69
CA ILE A 150 0.17 -5.67 -15.46
C ILE A 150 -1.06 -5.57 -14.55
N THR A 151 -1.02 -6.19 -13.37
CA THR A 151 -2.21 -6.36 -12.52
C THR A 151 -2.39 -5.27 -11.48
N VAL A 152 -1.29 -4.63 -11.05
CA VAL A 152 -1.32 -3.60 -10.00
C VAL A 152 -0.91 -2.25 -10.57
N TRP A 153 0.29 -2.14 -11.13
CA TRP A 153 0.84 -0.84 -11.52
C TRP A 153 0.06 -0.19 -12.66
N VAL A 154 -0.15 -0.91 -13.78
CA VAL A 154 -0.84 -0.36 -14.95
C VAL A 154 -2.26 0.12 -14.60
N PRO A 155 -3.12 -0.66 -13.93
CA PRO A 155 -4.46 -0.20 -13.54
C PRO A 155 -4.42 1.01 -12.60
N LEU A 156 -3.60 0.95 -11.54
CA LEU A 156 -3.54 2.05 -10.56
C LEU A 156 -2.99 3.33 -11.17
N LEU A 157 -1.93 3.26 -11.98
CA LEU A 157 -1.38 4.42 -12.67
C LEU A 157 -2.39 5.01 -13.67
N SER A 158 -3.09 4.15 -14.42
CA SER A 158 -4.10 4.60 -15.39
C SER A 158 -5.21 5.38 -14.70
N ILE A 159 -5.79 4.82 -13.62
CA ILE A 159 -6.81 5.49 -12.81
C ILE A 159 -6.28 6.81 -12.22
N SER A 160 -5.06 6.79 -11.69
CA SER A 160 -4.46 7.96 -11.03
C SER A 160 -4.19 9.11 -12.00
N VAL A 161 -3.67 8.81 -13.19
CA VAL A 161 -3.42 9.79 -14.24
C VAL A 161 -4.74 10.33 -14.78
N SER A 162 -5.73 9.48 -15.04
CA SER A 162 -7.06 9.93 -15.48
C SER A 162 -7.69 10.89 -14.46
N PHE A 163 -7.65 10.55 -13.17
CA PHE A 163 -8.15 11.43 -12.11
C PHE A 163 -7.37 12.75 -12.05
N PHE A 164 -6.03 12.70 -12.16
CA PHE A 164 -5.17 13.88 -12.20
C PHE A 164 -5.51 14.82 -13.38
N LEU A 165 -5.80 14.27 -14.56
CA LEU A 165 -6.18 15.06 -15.73
C LEU A 165 -7.56 15.70 -15.54
N LEU A 166 -8.55 14.92 -15.08
CA LEU A 166 -9.91 15.41 -14.83
C LEU A 166 -9.95 16.56 -13.83
N ARG A 167 -9.24 16.45 -12.70
CA ARG A 167 -9.17 17.54 -11.70
C ARG A 167 -8.50 18.80 -12.26
N THR A 168 -7.50 18.63 -13.12
CA THR A 168 -6.73 19.75 -13.69
C THR A 168 -7.59 20.51 -14.69
N LEU A 169 -8.32 19.79 -15.55
CA LEU A 169 -9.29 20.35 -16.48
C LEU A 169 -10.42 21.07 -15.73
N ALA A 170 -11.02 20.43 -14.72
CA ALA A 170 -12.09 21.04 -13.93
C ALA A 170 -11.63 22.34 -13.22
N SER A 171 -10.40 22.35 -12.69
CA SER A 171 -9.85 23.56 -12.08
C SER A 171 -9.62 24.68 -13.08
N ARG A 172 -9.18 24.37 -14.31
CA ARG A 172 -8.99 25.37 -15.38
C ARG A 172 -10.34 25.97 -15.80
N VAL A 173 -11.36 25.15 -16.02
CA VAL A 173 -12.71 25.61 -16.38
C VAL A 173 -13.29 26.52 -15.30
N ARG A 174 -13.14 26.15 -14.02
CA ARG A 174 -13.62 26.97 -12.89
C ARG A 174 -12.90 28.32 -12.79
N ASN A 175 -11.59 28.34 -13.03
CA ASN A 175 -10.82 29.59 -12.97
C ASN A 175 -11.15 30.51 -14.16
N GLY A 176 -11.29 29.96 -15.38
CA GLY A 176 -11.69 30.75 -16.54
C GLY A 176 -13.09 31.37 -16.41
N LYS A 177 -14.04 30.69 -15.77
CA LYS A 177 -15.35 31.29 -15.44
C LYS A 177 -15.23 32.48 -14.49
N LYS A 178 -14.39 32.38 -13.45
CA LYS A 178 -14.16 33.48 -12.50
C LYS A 178 -13.48 34.69 -13.13
N GLU A 179 -12.61 34.47 -14.12
CA GLU A 179 -11.98 35.56 -14.87
C GLU A 179 -12.95 36.26 -15.83
N ALA A 180 -13.98 35.55 -16.33
CA ALA A 180 -15.01 36.13 -17.18
C ALA A 180 -16.13 36.87 -16.41
N GLU A 181 -16.24 36.65 -15.10
CA GLU A 181 -17.23 37.29 -14.21
C GLU A 181 -16.70 38.55 -13.49
N ASN A 182 -15.40 38.84 -13.60
CA ASN A 182 -14.73 40.04 -13.05
C ASN A 182 -14.43 41.05 -14.16
#